data_AF-A0AAN2UQR9-F1
#
_entry.id   AF-A0AAN2UQR9-F1
#
_cell.length_a   1.000
_cell.length_b   1.000
_cell.length_c   1.000
_cell.angle_alpha   90.00
_cell.angle_beta   90.00
_cell.angle_gamma   90.00
#
_symmetry.space_group_name_H-M   'P 1'
#
loop_
_entity.id
_entity.type
_entity.pdbx_description
1 polymer ?
#
loop_
_entity_poly.entity_id
_entity_poly.type
_entity_poly.pdbx_seq_one_letter_code
_entity_poly.pdbx_strand_id
1 'polypeptide(L)'
;MKKRLDRQNEWQFDYFSDNYYQFEEDFYKYSALDTPLSFLADDILMTMASSGKSYFRLNKEVAKDGRDHYYIFRIKWQTPKC
;
A
#
# COMPACT_ATOMS: atom_id res chain seq x y z
N MET A 1 -9.45 -15.22 -25.09
CA MET A 1 -9.96 -14.61 -23.84
C MET A 1 -9.07 -15.05 -22.69
N LYS A 2 -8.25 -14.15 -22.13
CA LYS A 2 -7.48 -14.41 -20.90
C LYS A 2 -8.50 -14.48 -19.75
N LYS A 3 -8.74 -15.68 -19.21
CA LYS A 3 -9.44 -15.84 -17.93
C LYS A 3 -8.66 -15.03 -16.89
N ARG A 4 -9.25 -13.94 -16.41
CA ARG A 4 -8.80 -13.27 -15.19
C ARG A 4 -9.02 -14.30 -14.10
N LEU A 5 -7.94 -14.95 -13.68
CA LEU A 5 -7.93 -15.89 -12.56
C LEU A 5 -8.51 -15.13 -11.37
N ASP A 6 -9.62 -15.63 -10.85
CA ASP A 6 -10.32 -15.13 -9.67
C ASP A 6 -9.35 -15.16 -8.48
N ARG A 7 -8.53 -14.13 -8.31
CA ARG A 7 -7.79 -13.90 -7.07
C ARG A 7 -8.79 -13.33 -6.06
N GLN A 8 -9.66 -14.18 -5.53
CA GLN A 8 -10.57 -13.89 -4.42
C GLN A 8 -9.82 -13.68 -3.07
N ASN A 9 -8.62 -13.10 -3.13
CA ASN A 9 -7.88 -12.54 -2.01
C ASN A 9 -7.35 -11.19 -2.50
N GLU A 10 -8.28 -10.28 -2.82
CA GLU A 10 -7.95 -8.89 -3.09
C GLU A 10 -7.41 -8.31 -1.78
N TRP A 11 -6.09 -8.14 -1.70
CA TRP A 11 -5.51 -7.38 -0.61
C TRP A 11 -6.05 -5.96 -0.75
N GLN A 12 -6.68 -5.45 0.31
CA GLN A 12 -7.29 -4.13 0.32
C GLN A 12 -6.80 -3.38 1.55
N PHE A 13 -6.69 -2.07 1.43
CA PHE A 13 -6.48 -1.21 2.60
C PHE A 13 -7.76 -1.07 3.40
N ASP A 14 -7.59 -0.92 4.71
CA ASP A 14 -8.65 -0.46 5.59
C ASP A 14 -8.67 1.08 5.55
N TYR A 15 -9.26 1.64 4.49
CA TYR A 15 -9.28 3.08 4.19
C TYR A 15 -9.91 3.93 5.30
N PHE A 16 -10.72 3.32 6.18
CA PHE A 16 -11.41 4.00 7.27
C PHE A 16 -10.70 3.84 8.62
N SER A 17 -9.54 3.17 8.66
CA SER A 17 -8.76 3.03 9.87
C SER A 17 -7.90 4.25 10.16
N ASP A 18 -7.74 4.61 11.44
CA ASP A 18 -6.81 5.65 11.89
C ASP A 18 -5.38 5.44 11.38
N ASN A 19 -4.96 4.17 11.29
CA ASN A 19 -3.64 3.80 10.76
C ASN A 19 -3.50 4.15 9.28
N TYR A 20 -4.56 4.00 8.47
CA TYR A 20 -4.52 4.38 7.07
C TYR A 20 -4.49 5.90 6.90
N TYR A 21 -5.26 6.64 7.71
CA TYR A 21 -5.21 8.10 7.70
C TYR A 21 -3.81 8.63 8.04
N GLN A 22 -3.16 8.06 9.06
CA GLN A 22 -1.78 8.42 9.40
C GLN A 22 -0.80 8.07 8.26
N PHE A 23 -0.96 6.90 7.65
CA PHE A 23 -0.17 6.52 6.48
C PHE A 23 -0.32 7.50 5.32
N GLU A 24 -1.54 7.93 5.02
CA GLU A 24 -1.83 8.90 3.97
C GLU A 24 -1.20 10.27 4.26
N GLU A 25 -1.34 10.77 5.49
CA GLU A 25 -0.73 12.04 5.92
C GLU A 25 0.80 12.00 5.81
N ASP A 26 1.43 10.94 6.33
CA ASP A 26 2.88 10.76 6.24
C ASP A 26 3.34 10.61 4.78
N PHE A 27 2.58 9.88 3.96
CA PHE A 27 2.90 9.76 2.53
C PHE A 27 2.92 11.12 1.85
N TYR A 28 1.90 11.97 2.03
CA TYR A 28 1.89 13.30 1.41
C TYR A 28 2.92 14.26 2.01
N LYS A 29 3.25 14.08 3.29
CA LYS A 29 4.31 14.86 3.96
C LYS A 29 5.68 14.58 3.36
N TYR A 30 6.02 13.32 3.10
CA TYR A 30 7.36 12.93 2.65
C TYR A 30 7.48 12.68 1.14
N SER A 31 6.42 12.30 0.44
CA SER A 31 6.45 12.01 -1.00
C SER A 31 6.65 13.29 -1.81
N ALA A 32 7.60 13.25 -2.75
CA ALA A 32 7.80 14.25 -3.80
C ALA A 32 7.06 13.90 -5.10
N LEU A 33 6.25 12.83 -5.10
CA LEU A 33 5.46 12.41 -6.26
C LEU A 33 4.29 13.38 -6.49
N ASP A 34 4.06 13.73 -7.75
CA ASP A 34 2.88 14.49 -8.19
C ASP A 34 1.63 13.61 -8.37
N THR A 35 1.83 12.28 -8.34
CA THR A 35 0.76 11.29 -8.47
C THR A 35 0.03 11.10 -7.13
N PRO A 36 -1.30 11.24 -7.08
CA PRO A 36 -2.06 10.97 -5.86
C PRO A 36 -1.94 9.52 -5.40
N LEU A 37 -1.97 9.30 -4.07
CA LEU A 37 -1.85 7.98 -3.46
C LEU A 37 -2.93 6.99 -3.95
N SER A 38 -4.12 7.47 -4.27
CA SER A 38 -5.23 6.66 -4.80
C SER A 38 -4.89 5.92 -6.09
N PHE A 39 -4.05 6.50 -6.96
CA PHE A 39 -3.59 5.84 -8.18
C PHE A 39 -2.48 4.82 -7.92
N LEU A 40 -1.77 4.95 -6.78
CA LEU A 40 -0.66 4.09 -6.41
C LEU A 40 -1.09 2.93 -5.49
N ALA A 41 -2.25 3.04 -4.84
CA ALA A 41 -2.73 2.08 -3.86
C ALA A 41 -2.76 0.64 -4.40
N ASP A 42 -3.30 0.45 -5.61
CA ASP A 42 -3.36 -0.86 -6.26
C ASP A 42 -1.98 -1.44 -6.55
N ASP A 43 -1.05 -0.61 -7.04
CA ASP A 43 0.33 -1.03 -7.34
C ASP A 43 1.11 -1.37 -6.07
N ILE A 44 0.88 -0.64 -4.98
CA ILE A 44 1.46 -0.93 -3.67
C ILE A 44 0.96 -2.29 -3.16
N LEU A 45 -0.35 -2.53 -3.20
CA LEU A 45 -0.96 -3.80 -2.78
C LEU A 45 -0.47 -4.97 -3.65
N MET A 46 -0.43 -4.78 -4.97
CA MET A 46 0.08 -5.77 -5.93
C MET A 46 1.56 -6.09 -5.70
N THR A 47 2.37 -5.08 -5.38
CA THR A 47 3.79 -5.26 -5.07
C THR A 47 3.98 -6.01 -3.76
N MET A 48 3.22 -5.69 -2.71
CA MET A 48 3.27 -6.43 -1.44
C MET A 48 2.81 -7.88 -1.61
N ALA A 49 1.71 -8.10 -2.35
CA ALA A 49 1.18 -9.44 -2.61
C ALA A 49 2.15 -10.29 -3.44
N SER A 50 2.82 -9.71 -4.44
CA SER A 50 3.77 -10.42 -5.31
C SER A 50 5.13 -10.68 -4.65
N SER A 51 5.61 -9.73 -3.84
CA SER A 51 6.89 -9.85 -3.14
C SER A 51 6.80 -10.64 -1.84
N GLY A 52 5.60 -10.83 -1.29
CA GLY A 52 5.38 -11.42 0.04
C GLY A 52 5.84 -10.53 1.20
N LYS A 53 6.21 -9.27 0.91
CA LYS A 53 6.68 -8.30 1.91
C LYS A 53 5.51 -7.42 2.31
N SER A 54 5.26 -7.31 3.61
CA SER A 54 4.19 -6.47 4.17
C SER A 54 4.64 -5.02 4.38
N TYR A 55 5.54 -4.51 3.53
CA TYR A 55 6.02 -3.13 3.64
C TYR A 55 6.17 -2.47 2.28
N PHE A 56 5.97 -1.16 2.26
CA PHE A 56 6.24 -0.29 1.11
C PHE A 56 7.40 0.65 1.44
N ARG A 57 8.28 0.91 0.47
CA ARG A 57 9.41 1.83 0.63
C ARG A 57 9.26 3.00 -0.33
N LEU A 58 9.15 4.21 0.22
CA LEU A 58 9.37 5.44 -0.52
C LEU A 58 10.88 5.71 -0.56
N ASN A 59 11.49 5.60 -1.74
CA ASN A 59 12.93 5.79 -1.89
C ASN A 59 13.32 7.25 -1.63
N LYS A 60 14.54 7.46 -1.10
CA LYS A 60 15.13 8.79 -0.92
C LYS A 60 15.12 9.70 -2.15
N GLU A 61 15.16 9.11 -3.35
CA GLU A 61 15.14 9.85 -4.62
C GLU A 61 13.79 10.52 -4.89
N VAL A 62 12.72 9.98 -4.33
CA VAL A 62 11.34 10.46 -4.47
C VAL A 62 10.76 10.94 -3.13
N ALA A 63 11.63 11.12 -2.13
CA ALA A 63 11.28 11.67 -0.83
C ALA A 63 11.81 13.10 -0.70
N LYS A 64 10.97 14.01 -0.19
CA LYS A 64 11.28 15.44 -0.01
C LYS A 64 12.47 15.69 0.93
N ASP A 65 12.70 14.80 1.88
CA ASP A 65 13.77 14.90 2.88
C ASP A 65 15.03 14.12 2.52
N GLY A 66 15.06 13.47 1.34
CA GLY A 66 16.20 12.68 0.88
C GLY A 66 16.47 11.42 1.70
N ARG A 67 15.45 10.86 2.37
CA ARG A 67 15.56 9.63 3.18
C ARG A 67 14.63 8.54 2.68
N ASP A 68 15.00 7.29 2.93
CA ASP A 68 14.12 6.16 2.68
C ASP A 68 13.06 6.07 3.80
N HIS A 69 11.77 6.07 3.42
CA HIS A 69 10.66 5.89 4.35
C HIS A 69 10.02 4.52 4.16
N TYR A 70 9.91 3.78 5.26
CA TYR A 70 9.37 2.42 5.27
C TYR A 70 8.02 2.40 5.96
N TYR A 71 6.99 2.04 5.22
CA TYR A 71 5.63 1.88 5.71
C TYR A 71 5.35 0.39 5.91
N ILE A 72 5.12 -0.02 7.16
CA ILE A 72 4.94 -1.42 7.53
C ILE A 72 3.46 -1.68 7.79
N PHE A 73 2.89 -2.64 7.06
CA PHE A 73 1.49 -3.01 7.14
C PHE A 73 1.31 -4.33 7.88
N ARG A 74 0.26 -4.40 8.70
CA ARG A 74 -0.19 -5.65 9.31
C ARG A 74 -1.24 -6.30 8.42
N ILE A 75 -0.93 -7.47 7.90
CA ILE A 75 -1.88 -8.26 7.11
C ILE A 75 -2.86 -8.94 8.09
N LYS A 76 -4.16 -8.72 7.87
CA LYS A 76 -5.23 -9.44 8.57
C LYS A 76 -6.00 -10.26 7.55
N TRP A 77 -6.07 -11.56 7.77
CA TRP A 77 -6.93 -12.44 6.99
C TRP A 77 -8.34 -12.34 7.55
N GLN A 78 -9.32 -12.04 6.70
CA GLN A 78 -10.72 -12.21 7.10
C GLN A 78 -10.98 -13.71 7.20
N THR A 79 -11.17 -14.20 8.42
CA THR A 79 -11.72 -15.53 8.62
C THR A 79 -13.16 -15.52 8.09
N PRO A 80 -13.55 -16.47 7.24
CA PRO A 80 -14.93 -16.56 6.79
C PRO A 80 -15.84 -16.61 8.03
N LYS A 81 -16.83 -15.72 8.09
CA LYS A 81 -17.87 -15.79 9.11
C LYS A 81 -18.67 -17.06 8.85
N CYS A 82 -18.65 -17.98 9.82
CA CYS A 82 -19.47 -19.18 9.83
C CYS A 82 -20.95 -18.84 9.75
#